data_AF-V5V3J9-F1
#
_entry.id   AF-V5V3J9-F1
#
_cell.length_a   1.000
_cell.length_b   1.000
_cell.length_c   1.000
_cell.angle_alpha   90.00
_cell.angle_beta   90.00
_cell.angle_gamma   90.00
#
_symmetry.space_group_name_H-M   'P 1'
#
loop_
_entity.id
_entity.type
_entity.pdbx_description
1 polymer ?
#
loop_
_entity_poly.entity_id
_entity_poly.type
_entity_poly.pdbx_seq_one_letter_code
_entity_poly.pdbx_strand_id
1 'polypeptide(L)'
;MTASTPTSSSVAPVGNKALAFPARVIQRVIGDRLSGHLIFTDPRDPSIGWNLYVGNGQLHYANSTVGHQERFNYLCQRYCPQLSTTLATDETEYQYLCRLWQQGQLTLPQLRRLLFLFSQEALVHIFAMPQAALQMERVAGLDPLVLCVPIKETLSQLRQAITQAVQVRTYLNSPLQRLVLTTTERVPADLWPMDYGRNIAAALPQLLEQTPVLYEVATQLRREAIATAQLLQPALVNGLVAQHPYTIPTSDTRPIVACIDDSRTIQRNVRLILETCGYRVLGLMKPTHALSALNDTKPDLVLMDISMPEMDGYELCRQLRQTEALKDVPVVMLTGRDGLVDRIRARMAGATEYLTKPFTPQELLSLAERFTRTAAMESHS
;
A
#
# COMPACT_ATOMS: atom_id res chain seq x y z
N MET A 1 -27.33 30.06 -20.61
CA MET A 1 -27.40 28.76 -19.92
C MET A 1 -26.88 27.69 -20.87
N THR A 2 -25.59 27.40 -20.80
CA THR A 2 -24.93 26.23 -21.41
C THR A 2 -23.70 25.98 -20.55
N ALA A 3 -23.73 24.92 -19.76
CA ALA A 3 -22.66 24.52 -18.86
C ALA A 3 -21.61 23.73 -19.67
N SER A 4 -20.40 24.26 -19.75
CA SER A 4 -19.23 23.58 -20.28
C SER A 4 -18.52 22.84 -19.15
N THR A 5 -18.31 21.55 -19.33
CA THR A 5 -17.48 20.64 -18.54
C THR A 5 -16.03 21.16 -18.44
N PRO A 6 -15.34 21.02 -17.29
CA PRO A 6 -13.90 21.23 -17.24
C PRO A 6 -13.19 19.94 -17.67
N THR A 7 -12.66 19.97 -18.89
CA THR A 7 -11.67 19.04 -19.42
C THR A 7 -10.32 19.17 -18.69
N SER A 8 -9.77 18.03 -18.30
CA SER A 8 -8.35 17.72 -18.11
C SER A 8 -7.36 18.91 -18.11
N SER A 9 -6.96 19.38 -16.93
CA SER A 9 -5.84 20.32 -16.79
C SER A 9 -4.53 19.55 -16.81
N SER A 10 -3.98 19.44 -18.01
CA SER A 10 -2.57 19.46 -18.36
C SER A 10 -1.66 20.00 -17.23
N VAL A 11 -0.68 19.18 -16.85
CA VAL A 11 0.47 19.55 -16.03
C VAL A 11 1.23 20.67 -16.75
N ALA A 12 1.19 21.88 -16.17
CA ALA A 12 1.95 23.04 -16.61
C ALA A 12 2.96 23.46 -15.51
N PRO A 13 4.01 24.22 -15.86
CA PRO A 13 5.39 23.76 -15.96
C PRO A 13 6.18 23.86 -14.64
N VAL A 14 7.22 23.01 -14.58
CA VAL A 14 8.29 22.97 -13.56
C VAL A 14 8.89 24.36 -13.35
N GLY A 15 8.58 24.98 -12.20
CA GLY A 15 9.38 26.08 -11.68
C GLY A 15 10.83 25.61 -11.52
N ASN A 16 11.78 26.40 -12.01
CA ASN A 16 13.19 26.05 -12.15
C ASN A 16 13.77 25.53 -10.81
N LYS A 17 13.83 24.19 -10.62
CA LYS A 17 14.33 23.59 -9.38
C LYS A 17 15.86 23.70 -9.36
N ALA A 18 16.39 24.51 -8.45
CA ALA A 18 17.84 24.64 -8.29
C ALA A 18 18.39 23.45 -7.51
N LEU A 19 19.50 22.85 -7.98
CA LEU A 19 20.24 21.85 -7.22
C LEU A 19 20.94 22.53 -6.03
N ALA A 20 20.71 22.01 -4.84
CA ALA A 20 21.26 22.56 -3.61
C ALA A 20 21.75 21.45 -2.65
N PHE A 21 22.69 21.80 -1.79
CA PHE A 21 23.14 20.94 -0.69
C PHE A 21 22.22 21.15 0.52
N PRO A 22 21.49 20.13 1.00
CA PRO A 22 20.54 20.30 2.12
C PRO A 22 21.16 21.00 3.35
N ALA A 23 22.41 20.66 3.69
CA ALA A 23 23.13 21.30 4.80
C ALA A 23 23.32 22.82 4.61
N ARG A 24 23.64 23.29 3.39
CA ARG A 24 23.81 24.72 3.11
C ARG A 24 22.48 25.47 3.12
N VAL A 25 21.43 24.85 2.57
CA VAL A 25 20.07 25.41 2.61
C VAL A 25 19.65 25.66 4.05
N ILE A 26 19.93 24.71 4.93
CA ILE A 26 19.48 24.76 6.33
C ILE A 26 20.30 25.74 7.16
N GLN A 27 21.60 25.88 6.89
CA GLN A 27 22.41 26.96 7.46
C GLN A 27 21.79 28.33 7.16
N ARG A 28 21.31 28.53 5.92
CA ARG A 28 20.62 29.77 5.52
C ARG A 28 19.26 29.93 6.20
N VAL A 29 18.45 28.87 6.26
CA VAL A 29 17.16 28.89 6.97
C VAL A 29 17.32 29.32 8.42
N ILE A 30 18.33 28.79 9.12
CA ILE A 30 18.61 29.14 10.51
C ILE A 30 19.18 30.57 10.62
N GLY A 31 20.16 30.92 9.80
CA GLY A 31 20.84 32.22 9.85
C GLY A 31 19.94 33.40 9.50
N ASP A 32 19.17 33.28 8.41
CA ASP A 32 18.26 34.30 7.92
C ASP A 32 16.87 34.22 8.60
N ARG A 33 16.68 33.28 9.54
CA ARG A 33 15.40 33.01 10.24
C ARG A 33 14.21 32.83 9.28
N LEU A 34 14.43 32.08 8.21
CA LEU A 34 13.42 31.90 7.17
C LEU A 34 12.21 31.13 7.69
N SER A 35 11.05 31.42 7.08
CA SER A 35 9.78 30.72 7.30
C SER A 35 9.23 30.25 5.96
N GLY A 36 8.58 29.09 5.95
CA GLY A 36 7.96 28.54 4.76
C GLY A 36 8.01 27.02 4.70
N HIS A 37 7.75 26.51 3.50
CA HIS A 37 7.72 25.10 3.17
C HIS A 37 8.81 24.82 2.13
N LEU A 38 9.76 23.94 2.46
CA LEU A 38 10.84 23.52 1.56
C LEU A 38 10.56 22.10 1.09
N ILE A 39 10.63 21.89 -0.22
CA ILE A 39 10.49 20.57 -0.85
C ILE A 39 11.85 20.18 -1.42
N PHE A 40 12.41 19.09 -0.92
CA PHE A 40 13.65 18.49 -1.41
C PHE A 40 13.32 17.27 -2.27
N THR A 41 13.50 17.35 -3.58
CA THR A 41 13.31 16.22 -4.51
C THR A 41 14.64 15.53 -4.80
N ASP A 42 14.65 14.19 -4.84
CA ASP A 42 15.85 13.42 -5.22
C ASP A 42 16.15 13.58 -6.72
N PRO A 43 17.35 14.07 -7.12
CA PRO A 43 17.68 14.22 -8.53
C PRO A 43 17.77 12.88 -9.28
N ARG A 44 18.00 11.77 -8.58
CA ARG A 44 18.07 10.42 -9.18
C ARG A 44 16.69 9.80 -9.37
N ASP A 45 15.68 10.31 -8.66
CA ASP A 45 14.31 9.84 -8.72
C ASP A 45 13.33 10.99 -8.41
N PRO A 46 12.89 11.74 -9.44
CA PRO A 46 12.03 12.90 -9.26
C PRO A 46 10.65 12.59 -8.64
N SER A 47 10.25 11.30 -8.59
CA SER A 47 9.00 10.88 -7.93
C SER A 47 9.07 11.01 -6.41
N ILE A 48 10.29 11.08 -5.85
CA ILE A 48 10.53 11.08 -4.41
C ILE A 48 10.93 12.47 -3.94
N GLY A 49 10.16 13.00 -3.01
CA GLY A 49 10.46 14.25 -2.34
C GLY A 49 10.22 14.18 -0.83
N TRP A 50 10.76 15.18 -0.15
CA TRP A 50 10.65 15.36 1.29
C TRP A 50 10.27 16.81 1.58
N ASN A 51 9.23 16.98 2.38
CA ASN A 51 8.78 18.30 2.83
C ASN A 51 9.45 18.63 4.16
N LEU A 52 9.80 19.91 4.30
CA LEU A 52 10.31 20.48 5.53
C LEU A 52 9.61 21.82 5.78
N TYR A 53 8.83 21.86 6.85
CA TYR A 53 8.11 23.04 7.29
C TYR A 53 8.93 23.76 8.34
N VAL A 54 9.20 25.05 8.12
CA VAL A 54 10.03 25.88 9.00
C VAL A 54 9.37 27.21 9.30
N GLY A 55 9.68 27.77 10.47
CA GLY A 55 9.22 29.10 10.87
C GLY A 55 10.22 29.75 11.80
N ASN A 56 10.60 30.99 11.50
CA ASN A 56 11.62 31.75 12.22
C ASN A 56 12.94 30.96 12.43
N GLY A 57 13.34 30.19 11.42
CA GLY A 57 14.53 29.31 11.47
C GLY A 57 14.39 28.04 12.32
N GLN A 58 13.19 27.72 12.79
CA GLN A 58 12.87 26.52 13.58
C GLN A 58 12.17 25.46 12.73
N LEU A 59 12.26 24.20 13.14
CA LEU A 59 11.52 23.08 12.56
C LEU A 59 10.08 23.07 13.09
N HIS A 60 9.11 23.03 12.18
CA HIS A 60 7.71 22.76 12.51
C HIS A 60 7.32 21.32 12.24
N TYR A 61 7.70 20.75 11.10
CA TYR A 61 7.43 19.36 10.77
C TYR A 61 8.24 18.92 9.54
N ALA A 62 8.43 17.62 9.36
CA ALA A 62 8.96 17.05 8.12
C ALA A 62 8.31 15.70 7.80
N ASN A 63 8.01 15.46 6.53
CA ASN A 63 7.47 14.21 6.01
C ASN A 63 7.90 13.96 4.57
N SER A 64 7.53 12.83 3.99
CA SER A 64 7.70 12.56 2.55
C SER A 64 6.62 13.28 1.73
N THR A 65 6.85 13.49 0.43
CA THR A 65 5.82 14.00 -0.51
C THR A 65 4.93 12.89 -1.08
N VAL A 66 5.34 11.63 -0.91
CA VAL A 66 4.69 10.43 -1.43
C VAL A 66 4.84 9.31 -0.41
N GLY A 67 4.09 8.21 -0.58
CA GLY A 67 4.20 7.05 0.31
C GLY A 67 3.80 7.32 1.75
N HIS A 68 2.86 8.26 1.96
CA HIS A 68 2.39 8.63 3.29
C HIS A 68 1.86 7.43 4.06
N GLN A 69 1.07 6.56 3.41
CA GLN A 69 0.46 5.41 4.07
C GLN A 69 1.50 4.37 4.50
N GLU A 70 2.45 4.03 3.63
CA GLU A 70 3.51 3.05 3.91
C GLU A 70 4.44 3.54 5.02
N ARG A 71 4.85 4.81 4.95
CA ARG A 71 5.68 5.47 5.95
C ARG A 71 4.96 5.60 7.29
N PHE A 72 3.70 6.02 7.28
CA PHE A 72 2.87 6.18 8.48
C PHE A 72 2.66 4.85 9.21
N ASN A 73 2.35 3.78 8.47
CA ASN A 73 2.22 2.43 9.02
C ASN A 73 3.50 2.01 9.76
N TYR A 74 4.65 2.18 9.11
CA TYR A 74 5.95 1.88 9.68
C TYR A 74 6.23 2.67 10.96
N LEU A 75 6.00 3.98 10.94
CA LEU A 75 6.24 4.84 12.09
C LEU A 75 5.28 4.55 13.25
N CYS A 76 4.01 4.28 12.96
CA CYS A 76 3.02 3.93 13.98
C CYS A 76 3.35 2.62 14.66
N GLN A 77 3.69 1.57 13.91
CA GLN A 77 4.10 0.28 14.49
C GLN A 77 5.23 0.45 15.51
N ARG A 78 6.12 1.42 15.28
CA ARG A 78 7.30 1.65 16.10
C ARG A 78 7.07 2.54 17.31
N TYR A 79 6.31 3.62 17.15
CA TYR A 79 6.22 4.68 18.17
C TYR A 79 4.84 4.78 18.83
N CYS A 80 3.80 4.26 18.19
CA CYS A 80 2.42 4.32 18.66
C CYS A 80 1.56 3.16 18.09
N PRO A 81 1.90 1.89 18.39
CA PRO A 81 1.24 0.72 17.81
C PRO A 81 -0.25 0.60 18.16
N GLN A 82 -0.72 1.38 19.15
CA GLN A 82 -2.12 1.45 19.56
C GLN A 82 -3.01 2.30 18.63
N LEU A 83 -2.44 3.11 17.75
CA LEU A 83 -3.23 3.96 16.85
C LEU A 83 -3.67 3.19 15.62
N SER A 84 -4.87 3.49 15.12
CA SER A 84 -5.25 3.05 13.76
C SER A 84 -4.24 3.61 12.76
N THR A 85 -3.80 2.77 11.84
CA THR A 85 -2.75 3.14 10.89
C THR A 85 -3.32 3.48 9.51
N THR A 86 -4.64 3.50 9.33
CA THR A 86 -5.27 3.84 8.04
C THR A 86 -5.47 5.36 7.93
N LEU A 87 -4.84 5.97 6.94
CA LEU A 87 -5.08 7.36 6.56
C LEU A 87 -6.26 7.43 5.59
N ALA A 88 -7.08 8.48 5.69
CA ALA A 88 -8.08 8.74 4.66
C ALA A 88 -7.42 9.15 3.33
N THR A 89 -8.16 9.03 2.22
CA THR A 89 -7.70 9.51 0.91
C THR A 89 -7.30 10.98 0.99
N ASP A 90 -6.09 11.30 0.53
CA ASP A 90 -5.48 12.63 0.57
C ASP A 90 -5.22 13.24 1.97
N GLU A 91 -5.42 12.48 3.06
CA GLU A 91 -5.06 12.91 4.41
C GLU A 91 -3.56 12.68 4.68
N THR A 92 -2.86 13.74 5.11
CA THR A 92 -1.46 13.63 5.55
C THR A 92 -1.34 13.10 6.97
N GLU A 93 -0.18 12.52 7.29
CA GLU A 93 0.16 12.10 8.65
C GLU A 93 -0.05 13.21 9.70
N TYR A 94 0.26 14.46 9.34
CA TYR A 94 0.12 15.62 10.21
C TYR A 94 -1.35 15.90 10.55
N GLN A 95 -2.20 15.93 9.53
CA GLN A 95 -3.63 16.18 9.66
C GLN A 95 -4.29 15.08 10.48
N TYR A 96 -3.95 13.82 10.22
CA TYR A 96 -4.43 12.68 11.00
C TYR A 96 -4.09 12.82 12.49
N LEU A 97 -2.82 13.06 12.82
CA LEU A 97 -2.39 13.18 14.23
C LEU A 97 -3.01 14.40 14.92
N CYS A 98 -3.17 15.52 14.22
CA CYS A 98 -3.86 16.69 14.76
C CYS A 98 -5.35 16.42 15.00
N ARG A 99 -6.01 15.69 14.08
CA ARG A 99 -7.41 15.27 14.24
C ARG A 99 -7.59 14.37 15.47
N LEU A 100 -6.71 13.40 15.69
CA LEU A 100 -6.75 12.56 16.90
C LEU A 100 -6.61 13.39 18.18
N TRP A 101 -5.74 14.40 18.18
CA TRP A 101 -5.60 15.33 19.31
C TRP A 101 -6.85 16.18 19.52
N GLN A 102 -7.43 16.74 18.45
CA GLN A 102 -8.69 17.51 18.52
C GLN A 102 -9.87 16.66 19.02
N GLN A 103 -9.86 15.35 18.72
CA GLN A 103 -10.84 14.37 19.20
C GLN A 103 -10.55 13.86 20.63
N GLY A 104 -9.49 14.35 21.29
CA GLY A 104 -9.11 13.95 22.65
C GLY A 104 -8.44 12.57 22.76
N GLN A 105 -8.11 11.92 21.64
CA GLN A 105 -7.46 10.61 21.60
C GLN A 105 -5.94 10.69 21.81
N LEU A 106 -5.35 11.86 21.57
CA LEU A 106 -3.96 12.18 21.90
C LEU A 106 -3.90 13.39 22.82
N THR A 107 -2.97 13.40 23.76
CA THR A 107 -2.59 14.61 24.51
C THR A 107 -1.62 15.47 23.69
N LEU A 108 -1.56 16.79 23.94
CA LEU A 108 -0.62 17.68 23.25
C LEU A 108 0.87 17.24 23.39
N PRO A 109 1.36 16.78 24.56
CA PRO A 109 2.70 16.22 24.68
C PRO A 109 2.94 14.97 23.82
N GLN A 110 1.95 14.06 23.74
CA GLN A 110 2.04 12.88 22.87
C GLN A 110 2.10 13.28 21.39
N LEU A 111 1.23 14.22 20.97
CA LEU A 111 1.23 14.73 19.61
C LEU A 111 2.59 15.35 19.25
N ARG A 112 3.11 16.26 20.08
CA ARG A 112 4.43 16.88 19.86
C ARG A 112 5.56 15.85 19.77
N ARG A 113 5.53 14.83 20.64
CA ARG A 113 6.51 13.74 20.60
C ARG A 113 6.45 12.96 19.29
N LEU A 114 5.25 12.60 18.83
CA LEU A 114 5.08 11.87 17.56
C LEU A 114 5.51 12.71 16.36
N LEU A 115 5.07 13.96 16.27
CA LEU A 115 5.48 14.87 15.21
C LEU A 115 7.00 15.06 15.17
N PHE A 116 7.65 15.14 16.34
CA PHE A 116 9.11 15.22 16.43
C PHE A 116 9.79 13.95 15.91
N LEU A 117 9.39 12.76 16.39
CA LEU A 117 9.93 11.47 15.94
C LEU A 117 9.73 11.25 14.44
N PHE A 118 8.57 11.62 13.90
CA PHE A 118 8.26 11.50 12.48
C PHE A 118 9.12 12.48 11.67
N SER A 119 9.32 13.70 12.17
CA SER A 119 10.19 14.67 11.51
C SER A 119 11.65 14.21 11.49
N GLN A 120 12.13 13.59 12.57
CA GLN A 120 13.50 13.06 12.63
C GLN A 120 13.76 12.04 11.53
N GLU A 121 12.80 11.17 11.25
CA GLU A 121 12.91 10.17 10.19
C GLU A 121 13.08 10.83 8.80
N ALA A 122 12.26 11.83 8.49
CA ALA A 122 12.38 12.58 7.23
C ALA A 122 13.69 13.36 7.14
N LEU A 123 14.13 13.98 8.25
CA LEU A 123 15.41 14.70 8.31
C LEU A 123 16.61 13.78 8.02
N VAL A 124 16.60 12.53 8.51
CA VAL A 124 17.68 11.58 8.20
C VAL A 124 17.81 11.40 6.69
N HIS A 125 16.71 11.27 5.96
CA HIS A 125 16.72 11.08 4.51
C HIS A 125 17.02 12.37 3.74
N ILE A 126 16.50 13.52 4.17
CA ILE A 126 16.82 14.83 3.59
C ILE A 126 18.34 15.06 3.61
N PHE A 127 18.97 14.84 4.77
CA PHE A 127 20.38 15.16 4.96
C PHE A 127 21.33 14.05 4.50
N ALA A 128 20.81 12.86 4.20
CA ALA A 128 21.57 11.83 3.50
C ALA A 128 21.72 12.11 1.99
N MET A 129 20.92 13.03 1.42
CA MET A 129 21.06 13.41 0.02
C MET A 129 22.31 14.26 -0.20
N PRO A 130 23.19 13.91 -1.17
CA PRO A 130 24.36 14.74 -1.49
C PRO A 130 23.93 16.08 -2.10
N GLN A 131 22.94 16.04 -2.99
CA GLN A 131 22.29 17.19 -3.59
C GLN A 131 20.80 16.88 -3.74
N ALA A 132 19.97 17.92 -3.66
CA ALA A 132 18.53 17.84 -3.86
C ALA A 132 18.07 18.98 -4.77
N ALA A 133 17.08 18.70 -5.60
CA ALA A 133 16.37 19.74 -6.33
C ALA A 133 15.42 20.44 -5.35
N LEU A 134 15.64 21.74 -5.12
CA LEU A 134 14.95 22.51 -4.09
C LEU A 134 13.83 23.36 -4.69
N GLN A 135 12.66 23.30 -4.04
CA GLN A 135 11.55 24.24 -4.22
C GLN A 135 11.19 24.83 -2.84
N MET A 136 10.86 26.13 -2.81
CA MET A 136 10.47 26.82 -1.58
C MET A 136 9.18 27.59 -1.79
N GLU A 137 8.24 27.39 -0.87
CA GLU A 137 6.95 28.08 -0.82
C GLU A 137 6.88 28.92 0.46
N ARG A 138 6.31 30.12 0.34
CA ARG A 138 6.28 31.09 1.46
C ARG A 138 5.20 30.79 2.51
N VAL A 139 4.20 29.98 2.17
CA VAL A 139 3.11 29.64 3.07
C VAL A 139 3.42 28.31 3.75
N ALA A 140 3.63 28.35 5.08
CA ALA A 140 3.71 27.14 5.88
C ALA A 140 2.28 26.60 6.05
N GLY A 141 1.86 25.68 5.19
CA GLY A 141 0.50 25.11 5.15
C GLY A 141 0.13 24.21 6.33
N LEU A 142 0.75 24.40 7.50
CA LEU A 142 0.44 23.66 8.73
C LEU A 142 -0.51 24.47 9.59
N ASP A 143 -1.69 23.93 9.83
CA ASP A 143 -2.67 24.48 10.76
C ASP A 143 -3.31 23.31 11.55
N PRO A 144 -3.24 23.29 12.89
CA PRO A 144 -2.57 24.26 13.77
C PRO A 144 -1.05 24.05 13.82
N LEU A 145 -0.27 25.08 14.20
CA LEU A 145 1.17 24.95 14.44
C LEU A 145 1.46 24.34 15.82
N VAL A 146 1.81 23.06 15.85
CA VAL A 146 1.94 22.28 17.11
C VAL A 146 3.38 22.14 17.62
N LEU A 147 4.33 21.89 16.72
CA LEU A 147 5.74 21.62 17.03
C LEU A 147 6.59 22.83 16.58
N CYS A 148 7.57 23.20 17.39
CA CYS A 148 8.54 24.25 17.07
C CYS A 148 9.84 23.89 17.79
N VAL A 149 10.84 23.37 17.08
CA VAL A 149 12.09 22.90 17.68
C VAL A 149 13.33 23.35 16.91
N PRO A 150 14.47 23.51 17.58
CA PRO A 150 15.71 23.91 16.92
C PRO A 150 16.23 22.84 15.94
N ILE A 151 16.43 23.24 14.67
CA ILE A 151 16.90 22.34 13.61
C ILE A 151 18.32 21.84 13.92
N LYS A 152 19.22 22.73 14.37
CA LYS A 152 20.64 22.40 14.60
C LYS A 152 20.83 21.31 15.66
N GLU A 153 20.11 21.43 16.77
CA GLU A 153 20.10 20.49 17.90
C GLU A 153 19.46 19.17 17.48
N THR A 154 18.40 19.22 16.67
CA THR A 154 17.78 18.00 16.12
C THR A 154 18.77 17.25 15.23
N LEU A 155 19.47 17.94 14.32
CA LEU A 155 20.45 17.31 13.43
C LEU A 155 21.68 16.77 14.15
N SER A 156 22.11 17.40 15.25
CA SER A 156 23.25 16.91 16.02
C SER A 156 22.96 15.54 16.65
N GLN A 157 21.72 15.32 17.08
CA GLN A 157 21.25 14.03 17.61
C GLN A 157 21.14 12.94 16.53
N LEU A 158 20.91 13.34 15.27
CA LEU A 158 20.72 12.42 14.15
C LEU A 158 22.01 12.07 13.38
N ARG A 159 23.18 12.58 13.79
CA ARG A 159 24.44 12.40 13.05
C ARG A 159 24.74 10.96 12.66
N GLN A 160 24.61 10.01 13.60
CA GLN A 160 24.87 8.60 13.33
C GLN A 160 23.89 8.02 12.30
N ALA A 161 22.60 8.31 12.45
CA ALA A 161 21.56 7.85 11.54
C ALA A 161 21.74 8.44 10.13
N ILE A 162 22.11 9.73 10.03
CA ILE A 162 22.43 10.38 8.76
C ILE A 162 23.63 9.69 8.09
N THR A 163 24.71 9.42 8.83
CA THR A 163 25.88 8.69 8.28
C THR A 163 25.50 7.30 7.76
N GLN A 164 24.68 6.56 8.50
CA GLN A 164 24.20 5.24 8.06
C GLN A 164 23.31 5.35 6.82
N ALA A 165 22.43 6.34 6.77
CA ALA A 165 21.59 6.60 5.60
C ALA A 165 22.41 7.00 4.37
N VAL A 166 23.48 7.79 4.52
CA VAL A 166 24.44 8.08 3.45
C VAL A 166 25.07 6.79 2.91
N GLN A 167 25.48 5.87 3.80
CA GLN A 167 26.02 4.58 3.37
C GLN A 167 24.98 3.74 2.63
N VAL A 168 23.74 3.67 3.12
CA VAL A 168 22.63 2.96 2.45
C VAL A 168 22.38 3.52 1.05
N ARG A 169 22.47 4.85 0.88
CA ARG A 169 22.25 5.54 -0.40
C ARG A 169 23.23 5.19 -1.52
N THR A 170 24.30 4.45 -1.21
CA THR A 170 25.22 3.89 -2.21
C THR A 170 24.63 2.71 -2.98
N TYR A 171 23.63 2.02 -2.42
CA TYR A 171 22.99 0.86 -3.05
C TYR A 171 21.46 0.88 -3.00
N LEU A 172 20.83 1.77 -2.23
CA LEU A 172 19.38 2.00 -2.22
C LEU A 172 19.11 3.50 -2.21
N ASN A 173 18.57 4.08 -3.29
CA ASN A 173 18.47 5.55 -3.35
C ASN A 173 17.51 6.09 -2.29
N SER A 174 16.34 5.50 -2.09
CA SER A 174 15.36 5.97 -1.11
C SER A 174 14.59 4.81 -0.49
N PRO A 175 14.16 4.91 0.78
CA PRO A 175 13.26 3.93 1.39
C PRO A 175 11.90 3.83 0.67
N LEU A 176 11.55 4.84 -0.14
CA LEU A 176 10.30 4.91 -0.90
C LEU A 176 10.40 4.29 -2.30
N GLN A 177 11.56 3.79 -2.72
CA GLN A 177 11.62 3.07 -4.00
C GLN A 177 10.95 1.71 -3.91
N ARG A 178 10.31 1.29 -5.01
CA ARG A 178 9.68 -0.02 -5.15
C ARG A 178 10.77 -1.06 -5.33
N LEU A 179 10.72 -2.10 -4.50
CA LEU A 179 11.69 -3.20 -4.49
C LEU A 179 11.12 -4.38 -5.26
N VAL A 180 11.79 -4.80 -6.33
CA VAL A 180 11.30 -5.84 -7.24
C VAL A 180 12.33 -6.95 -7.36
N LEU A 181 11.89 -8.19 -7.19
CA LEU A 181 12.74 -9.35 -7.48
C LEU A 181 12.94 -9.51 -8.97
N THR A 182 14.20 -9.63 -9.39
CA THR A 182 14.57 -9.74 -10.80
C THR A 182 14.56 -11.17 -11.31
N THR A 183 14.49 -12.17 -10.42
CA THR A 183 14.53 -13.59 -10.77
C THR A 183 13.34 -14.34 -10.20
N THR A 184 12.81 -15.29 -10.99
CA THR A 184 11.83 -16.29 -10.54
C THR A 184 12.50 -17.56 -10.01
N GLU A 185 13.82 -17.67 -10.14
CA GLU A 185 14.60 -18.80 -9.64
C GLU A 185 14.88 -18.67 -8.13
N ARG A 186 15.44 -19.73 -7.54
CA ARG A 186 15.74 -19.77 -6.12
C ARG A 186 16.81 -18.73 -5.77
N VAL A 187 16.50 -17.86 -4.82
CA VAL A 187 17.44 -16.85 -4.29
C VAL A 187 18.67 -17.56 -3.70
N PRO A 188 19.91 -17.26 -4.16
CA PRO A 188 21.12 -17.90 -3.66
C PRO A 188 21.35 -17.58 -2.18
N ALA A 189 21.27 -18.60 -1.32
CA ALA A 189 21.47 -18.45 0.11
C ALA A 189 22.91 -18.05 0.48
N ASP A 190 23.88 -18.41 -0.36
CA ASP A 190 25.32 -18.16 -0.15
C ASP A 190 25.68 -16.67 -0.16
N LEU A 191 24.79 -15.82 -0.69
CA LEU A 191 24.94 -14.36 -0.59
C LEU A 191 24.87 -13.85 0.85
N TRP A 192 24.28 -14.64 1.75
CA TRP A 192 24.24 -14.34 3.17
C TRP A 192 25.04 -15.40 3.96
N PRO A 193 26.25 -15.07 4.43
CA PRO A 193 27.13 -16.06 5.05
C PRO A 193 26.66 -16.58 6.42
N MET A 194 25.67 -15.93 7.05
CA MET A 194 25.17 -16.26 8.39
C MET A 194 23.75 -16.84 8.35
N ASP A 195 23.42 -17.71 9.31
CA ASP A 195 22.10 -18.36 9.44
C ASP A 195 20.93 -17.39 9.34
N TYR A 196 21.04 -16.23 10.01
CA TYR A 196 20.00 -15.21 9.98
C TYR A 196 19.75 -14.67 8.57
N GLY A 197 20.79 -14.50 7.75
CA GLY A 197 20.64 -14.03 6.38
C GLY A 197 20.16 -15.13 5.42
N ARG A 198 20.42 -16.41 5.72
CA ARG A 198 19.81 -17.52 4.97
C ARG A 198 18.29 -17.56 5.09
N ASN A 199 17.75 -17.23 6.27
CA ASN A 199 16.30 -17.10 6.46
C ASN A 199 15.72 -15.95 5.63
N ILE A 200 16.45 -14.85 5.46
CA ILE A 200 16.04 -13.74 4.61
C ILE A 200 16.03 -14.14 3.14
N ALA A 201 17.05 -14.85 2.66
CA ALA A 201 17.09 -15.34 1.29
C ALA A 201 15.84 -16.19 0.96
N ALA A 202 15.43 -17.06 1.88
CA ALA A 202 14.23 -17.88 1.73
C ALA A 202 12.93 -17.08 1.78
N ALA A 203 12.86 -16.03 2.62
CA ALA A 203 11.67 -15.18 2.76
C ALA A 203 11.56 -14.11 1.68
N LEU A 204 12.63 -13.82 0.92
CA LEU A 204 12.69 -12.70 -0.01
C LEU A 204 11.56 -12.69 -1.06
N PRO A 205 11.17 -13.82 -1.69
CA PRO A 205 10.02 -13.87 -2.60
C PRO A 205 8.72 -13.38 -1.99
N GLN A 206 8.44 -13.82 -0.75
CA GLN A 206 7.24 -13.41 -0.03
C GLN A 206 7.32 -11.96 0.42
N LEU A 207 8.48 -11.53 0.93
CA LEU A 207 8.70 -10.16 1.37
C LEU A 207 8.49 -9.15 0.23
N LEU A 208 8.76 -9.54 -1.03
CA LEU A 208 8.75 -8.66 -2.19
C LEU A 208 7.60 -8.91 -3.19
N GLU A 209 6.64 -9.78 -2.86
CA GLU A 209 5.56 -10.25 -3.76
C GLU A 209 4.72 -9.11 -4.38
N GLN A 210 4.52 -8.02 -3.65
CA GLN A 210 3.71 -6.86 -4.08
C GLN A 210 4.55 -5.63 -4.43
N THR A 211 5.83 -5.81 -4.75
CA THR A 211 6.75 -4.71 -5.04
C THR A 211 6.75 -3.64 -3.94
N PRO A 212 7.01 -4.02 -2.67
CA PRO A 212 6.87 -3.10 -1.54
C PRO A 212 7.92 -1.98 -1.60
N VAL A 213 7.68 -0.92 -0.83
CA VAL A 213 8.75 -0.01 -0.43
C VAL A 213 9.49 -0.55 0.79
N LEU A 214 10.65 0.02 1.13
CA LEU A 214 11.48 -0.45 2.25
C LEU A 214 10.72 -0.43 3.59
N TYR A 215 9.83 0.55 3.80
CA TYR A 215 9.03 0.66 5.02
C TYR A 215 8.12 -0.55 5.24
N GLU A 216 7.52 -1.10 4.19
CA GLU A 216 6.64 -2.26 4.29
C GLU A 216 7.46 -3.51 4.64
N VAL A 217 8.62 -3.70 4.00
CA VAL A 217 9.55 -4.79 4.35
C VAL A 217 10.05 -4.66 5.79
N ALA A 218 10.40 -3.44 6.22
CA ALA A 218 10.83 -3.17 7.58
C ALA A 218 9.73 -3.45 8.61
N THR A 219 8.47 -3.16 8.25
CA THR A 219 7.28 -3.43 9.07
C THR A 219 7.04 -4.93 9.23
N GLN A 220 7.16 -5.70 8.13
CA GLN A 220 7.03 -7.17 8.14
C GLN A 220 8.13 -7.81 9.00
N LEU A 221 9.37 -7.32 8.88
CA LEU A 221 10.50 -7.82 9.65
C LEU A 221 10.59 -7.27 11.08
N ARG A 222 9.77 -6.27 11.44
CA ARG A 222 9.83 -5.51 12.70
C ARG A 222 11.22 -4.94 12.99
N ARG A 223 11.84 -4.32 11.98
CA ARG A 223 13.20 -3.73 12.06
C ARG A 223 13.21 -2.26 11.67
N GLU A 224 14.32 -1.58 11.94
CA GLU A 224 14.52 -0.22 11.45
C GLU A 224 14.67 -0.21 9.92
N ALA A 225 14.22 0.86 9.25
CA ALA A 225 14.33 0.97 7.79
C ALA A 225 15.80 0.85 7.35
N ILE A 226 16.70 1.64 7.95
CA ILE A 226 18.15 1.59 7.66
C ILE A 226 18.73 0.20 7.91
N ALA A 227 18.39 -0.43 9.04
CA ALA A 227 18.87 -1.78 9.36
C ALA A 227 18.32 -2.84 8.38
N THR A 228 17.11 -2.63 7.86
CA THR A 228 16.48 -3.48 6.83
C THR A 228 17.18 -3.31 5.49
N ALA A 229 17.49 -2.08 5.08
CA ALA A 229 18.26 -1.84 3.86
C ALA A 229 19.65 -2.49 3.93
N GLN A 230 20.34 -2.40 5.07
CA GLN A 230 21.62 -3.07 5.30
C GLN A 230 21.50 -4.60 5.19
N LEU A 231 20.40 -5.18 5.67
CA LEU A 231 20.13 -6.61 5.56
C LEU A 231 19.91 -7.05 4.11
N LEU A 232 19.25 -6.20 3.31
CA LEU A 232 18.98 -6.41 1.89
C LEU A 232 20.17 -6.05 0.98
N GLN A 233 21.24 -5.45 1.53
CA GLN A 233 22.39 -4.98 0.77
C GLN A 233 22.96 -6.04 -0.20
N PRO A 234 23.18 -7.32 0.20
CA PRO A 234 23.69 -8.32 -0.74
C PRO A 234 22.77 -8.51 -1.95
N ALA A 235 21.45 -8.49 -1.76
CA ALA A 235 20.48 -8.66 -2.84
C ALA A 235 20.45 -7.45 -3.79
N LEU A 236 20.54 -6.23 -3.23
CA LEU A 236 20.53 -4.98 -3.99
C LEU A 236 21.81 -4.81 -4.80
N VAL A 237 22.98 -5.06 -4.19
CA VAL A 237 24.29 -4.90 -4.84
C VAL A 237 24.50 -5.95 -5.93
N ASN A 238 23.99 -7.16 -5.77
CA ASN A 238 24.09 -8.22 -6.78
C ASN A 238 22.94 -8.20 -7.81
N GLY A 239 22.07 -7.19 -7.79
CA GLY A 239 21.00 -7.03 -8.78
C GLY A 239 19.85 -8.04 -8.68
N LEU A 240 19.76 -8.80 -7.58
CA LEU A 240 18.61 -9.67 -7.30
C LEU A 240 17.36 -8.87 -6.96
N VAL A 241 17.54 -7.70 -6.35
CA VAL A 241 16.46 -6.75 -6.07
C VAL A 241 16.72 -5.48 -6.86
N ALA A 242 15.86 -5.22 -7.84
CA ALA A 242 15.84 -3.98 -8.59
C ALA A 242 15.07 -2.90 -7.83
N GLN A 243 15.44 -1.65 -8.08
CA GLN A 243 14.78 -0.46 -7.56
C GLN A 243 14.01 0.21 -8.69
N HIS A 244 12.72 0.45 -8.46
CA HIS A 244 11.87 1.21 -9.36
C HIS A 244 11.37 2.49 -8.69
N PRO A 245 11.03 3.53 -9.48
CA PRO A 245 10.44 4.75 -8.95
C PRO A 245 9.23 4.49 -8.06
N TYR A 246 8.98 5.39 -7.11
CA TYR A 246 7.78 5.29 -6.31
C TYR A 246 6.56 5.39 -7.22
N THR A 247 5.67 4.41 -7.08
CA THR A 247 4.34 4.43 -7.65
C THR A 247 3.40 4.06 -6.53
N ILE A 248 2.22 4.69 -6.48
CA ILE A 248 1.15 4.20 -5.63
C ILE A 248 0.81 2.81 -6.21
N PRO A 249 0.74 1.74 -5.39
CA PRO A 249 0.33 0.45 -5.91
C PRO A 249 -1.01 0.70 -6.56
N THR A 250 -1.13 0.45 -7.86
CA THR A 250 -2.45 0.43 -8.47
C THR A 250 -3.16 -0.70 -7.75
N SER A 251 -4.06 -0.33 -6.83
CA SER A 251 -5.12 -1.24 -6.41
C SER A 251 -5.71 -1.70 -7.73
N ASP A 252 -5.51 -2.97 -8.05
CA ASP A 252 -6.17 -3.58 -9.16
C ASP A 252 -7.66 -3.59 -8.77
N THR A 253 -8.35 -2.50 -9.11
CA THR A 253 -9.74 -2.19 -8.79
C THR A 253 -10.71 -3.06 -9.58
N ARG A 254 -10.18 -3.92 -10.46
CA ARG A 254 -10.96 -4.94 -11.15
C ARG A 254 -11.66 -5.82 -10.11
N PRO A 255 -12.99 -5.98 -10.20
CA PRO A 255 -13.73 -6.81 -9.26
C PRO A 255 -13.18 -8.24 -9.24
N ILE A 256 -13.08 -8.81 -8.05
CA ILE A 256 -12.58 -10.16 -7.82
C ILE A 256 -13.76 -11.12 -7.86
N VAL A 257 -13.71 -12.05 -8.81
CA VAL A 257 -14.66 -13.17 -8.91
C VAL A 257 -13.95 -14.45 -8.44
N ALA A 258 -14.42 -15.04 -7.36
CA ALA A 258 -13.94 -16.34 -6.93
C ALA A 258 -14.68 -17.45 -7.68
N CYS A 259 -13.96 -18.43 -8.21
CA CYS A 259 -14.51 -19.62 -8.86
C CYS A 259 -14.12 -20.84 -8.05
N ILE A 260 -15.09 -21.50 -7.43
CA ILE A 260 -14.91 -22.73 -6.63
C ILE A 260 -15.46 -23.89 -7.44
N ASP A 261 -14.56 -24.65 -8.06
CA ASP A 261 -14.90 -25.73 -8.98
C ASP A 261 -13.69 -26.67 -9.08
N ASP A 262 -13.92 -27.98 -8.96
CA ASP A 262 -12.89 -29.02 -9.03
C ASP A 262 -12.49 -29.37 -10.49
N SER A 263 -13.20 -28.83 -11.49
CA SER A 263 -12.88 -28.94 -12.89
C SER A 263 -11.89 -27.87 -13.34
N ARG A 264 -10.67 -28.29 -13.68
CA ARG A 264 -9.65 -27.41 -14.29
C ARG A 264 -10.12 -26.74 -15.57
N THR A 265 -11.02 -27.39 -16.32
CA THR A 265 -11.58 -26.85 -17.55
C THR A 265 -12.50 -25.68 -17.27
N ILE A 266 -13.38 -25.80 -16.26
CA ILE A 266 -14.25 -24.69 -15.86
C ILE A 266 -13.42 -23.52 -15.32
N GLN A 267 -12.44 -23.79 -14.44
CA GLN A 267 -11.53 -22.75 -13.93
C GLN A 267 -10.84 -21.98 -15.05
N ARG A 268 -10.30 -22.67 -16.06
CA ARG A 268 -9.64 -22.04 -17.21
C ARG A 268 -10.62 -21.21 -18.05
N ASN A 269 -11.82 -21.72 -18.30
CA ASN A 269 -12.82 -21.02 -19.09
C ASN A 269 -13.30 -19.75 -18.38
N VAL A 270 -13.65 -19.85 -17.09
CA VAL A 270 -14.07 -18.71 -16.27
C VAL A 270 -12.98 -17.65 -16.24
N ARG A 271 -11.72 -18.07 -16.01
CA ARG A 271 -10.56 -17.18 -16.04
C ARG A 271 -10.42 -16.46 -17.38
N LEU A 272 -10.40 -17.20 -18.48
CA LEU A 272 -10.22 -16.63 -19.82
C LEU A 272 -11.31 -15.59 -20.15
N ILE A 273 -12.57 -15.91 -19.85
CA ILE A 273 -13.71 -15.03 -20.15
C ILE A 273 -13.67 -13.77 -19.29
N LEU A 274 -13.48 -13.92 -17.97
CA LEU A 274 -13.60 -12.79 -17.04
C LEU A 274 -12.34 -11.91 -17.01
N GLU A 275 -11.13 -12.48 -17.07
CA GLU A 275 -9.91 -11.68 -17.04
C GLU A 275 -9.76 -10.78 -18.28
N THR A 276 -10.22 -11.25 -19.45
CA THR A 276 -10.24 -10.44 -20.68
C THR A 276 -11.25 -9.29 -20.63
N CYS A 277 -12.24 -9.37 -19.73
CA CYS A 277 -13.28 -8.37 -19.54
C CYS A 277 -13.06 -7.51 -18.29
N GLY A 278 -11.83 -7.46 -17.76
CA GLY A 278 -11.48 -6.55 -16.68
C GLY A 278 -11.88 -7.02 -15.29
N TYR A 279 -11.97 -8.33 -15.06
CA TYR A 279 -12.10 -8.92 -13.73
C TYR A 279 -10.80 -9.59 -13.29
N ARG A 280 -10.69 -9.89 -12.00
CA ARG A 280 -9.68 -10.81 -11.45
C ARG A 280 -10.37 -12.10 -11.07
N VAL A 281 -9.76 -13.26 -11.40
CA VAL A 281 -10.36 -14.56 -11.06
C VAL A 281 -9.53 -15.30 -10.02
N LEU A 282 -10.10 -15.47 -8.83
CA LEU A 282 -9.55 -16.34 -7.79
C LEU A 282 -10.07 -17.78 -8.01
N GLY A 283 -9.22 -18.65 -8.54
CA GLY A 283 -9.57 -20.06 -8.78
C GLY A 283 -9.29 -20.95 -7.56
N LEU A 284 -10.32 -21.60 -7.04
CA LEU A 284 -10.27 -22.49 -5.88
C LEU A 284 -10.73 -23.90 -6.27
N MET A 285 -9.77 -24.80 -6.40
CA MET A 285 -10.01 -26.19 -6.83
C MET A 285 -10.47 -27.11 -5.68
N LYS A 286 -10.28 -26.69 -4.43
CA LYS A 286 -10.58 -27.48 -3.23
C LYS A 286 -11.56 -26.71 -2.34
N PRO A 287 -12.79 -27.22 -2.12
CA PRO A 287 -13.80 -26.57 -1.29
C PRO A 287 -13.31 -26.29 0.13
N THR A 288 -12.52 -27.22 0.68
CA THR A 288 -11.98 -27.17 2.04
C THR A 288 -11.08 -25.95 2.32
N HIS A 289 -10.46 -25.37 1.30
CA HIS A 289 -9.63 -24.16 1.44
C HIS A 289 -10.40 -22.87 1.16
N ALA A 290 -11.65 -22.97 0.68
CA ALA A 290 -12.37 -21.84 0.14
C ALA A 290 -12.66 -20.78 1.21
N LEU A 291 -13.17 -21.15 2.39
CA LEU A 291 -13.49 -20.18 3.44
C LEU A 291 -12.30 -19.31 3.84
N SER A 292 -11.14 -19.91 4.07
CA SER A 292 -9.93 -19.17 4.43
C SER A 292 -9.52 -18.22 3.31
N ALA A 293 -9.43 -18.72 2.07
CA ALA A 293 -9.01 -17.91 0.93
C ALA A 293 -9.99 -16.76 0.64
N LEU A 294 -11.30 -17.00 0.76
CA LEU A 294 -12.33 -15.98 0.56
C LEU A 294 -12.31 -14.91 1.65
N ASN A 295 -12.06 -15.28 2.91
CA ASN A 295 -11.99 -14.32 4.01
C ASN A 295 -10.81 -13.34 3.87
N ASP A 296 -9.69 -13.82 3.33
CA ASP A 296 -8.50 -12.99 3.07
C ASP A 296 -8.69 -12.10 1.83
N THR A 297 -9.34 -12.62 0.78
CA THR A 297 -9.45 -11.93 -0.52
C THR A 297 -10.70 -11.07 -0.68
N LYS A 298 -11.78 -11.35 0.06
CA LYS A 298 -13.08 -10.66 0.05
C LYS A 298 -13.59 -10.37 -1.38
N PRO A 299 -13.96 -11.41 -2.14
CA PRO A 299 -14.40 -11.23 -3.51
C PRO A 299 -15.76 -10.55 -3.63
N ASP A 300 -15.99 -9.92 -4.77
CA ASP A 300 -17.24 -9.26 -5.13
C ASP A 300 -18.31 -10.26 -5.60
N LEU A 301 -17.90 -11.46 -6.04
CA LEU A 301 -18.79 -12.53 -6.50
C LEU A 301 -18.14 -13.90 -6.28
N VAL A 302 -18.94 -14.88 -5.87
CA VAL A 302 -18.54 -16.30 -5.81
C VAL A 302 -19.35 -17.09 -6.84
N LEU A 303 -18.64 -17.74 -7.76
CA LEU A 303 -19.16 -18.80 -8.63
C LEU A 303 -18.83 -20.14 -7.96
N MET A 304 -19.84 -20.92 -7.62
CA MET A 304 -19.67 -22.12 -6.81
C MET A 304 -20.28 -23.33 -7.50
N ASP A 305 -19.47 -24.35 -7.80
CA ASP A 305 -20.01 -25.62 -8.24
C ASP A 305 -20.81 -26.30 -7.13
N ILE A 306 -21.90 -26.97 -7.52
CA ILE A 306 -22.74 -27.72 -6.59
C ILE A 306 -22.12 -29.10 -6.30
N SER A 307 -21.59 -29.76 -7.33
CA SER A 307 -21.23 -31.17 -7.29
C SER A 307 -19.73 -31.37 -7.10
N MET A 308 -19.21 -31.00 -5.93
CA MET A 308 -17.79 -31.12 -5.62
C MET A 308 -17.49 -32.34 -4.72
N PRO A 309 -16.32 -32.97 -4.88
CA PRO A 309 -15.82 -33.97 -3.94
C PRO A 309 -15.63 -33.36 -2.55
N GLU A 310 -15.77 -34.18 -1.50
CA GLU A 310 -15.55 -33.85 -0.08
C GLU A 310 -16.62 -32.93 0.56
N MET A 311 -17.12 -31.93 -0.16
CA MET A 311 -18.10 -30.97 0.37
C MET A 311 -19.06 -30.50 -0.72
N ASP A 312 -20.35 -30.57 -0.44
CA ASP A 312 -21.41 -30.07 -1.33
C ASP A 312 -21.40 -28.53 -1.37
N GLY A 313 -21.55 -27.94 -2.56
CA GLY A 313 -21.65 -26.49 -2.72
C GLY A 313 -22.77 -25.87 -1.88
N TYR A 314 -23.89 -26.57 -1.67
CA TYR A 314 -24.95 -26.09 -0.79
C TYR A 314 -24.49 -25.92 0.66
N GLU A 315 -23.63 -26.82 1.16
CA GLU A 315 -23.09 -26.75 2.51
C GLU A 315 -22.11 -25.58 2.63
N LEU A 316 -21.20 -25.44 1.67
CA LEU A 316 -20.23 -24.35 1.65
C LEU A 316 -20.93 -22.98 1.56
N CYS A 317 -22.00 -22.86 0.77
CA CYS A 317 -22.80 -21.64 0.71
C CYS A 317 -23.42 -21.27 2.07
N ARG A 318 -23.93 -22.25 2.84
CA ARG A 318 -24.41 -21.98 4.20
C ARG A 318 -23.30 -21.50 5.12
N GLN A 319 -22.11 -22.07 5.02
CA GLN A 319 -20.94 -21.64 5.80
C GLN A 319 -20.52 -20.20 5.43
N LEU A 320 -20.59 -19.81 4.16
CA LEU A 320 -20.35 -18.43 3.73
C LEU A 320 -21.36 -17.47 4.37
N ARG A 321 -22.64 -17.83 4.40
CA ARG A 321 -23.71 -17.01 5.02
C ARG A 321 -23.55 -16.88 6.54
N GLN A 322 -22.88 -17.81 7.20
CA GLN A 322 -22.56 -17.75 8.63
C GLN A 322 -21.29 -16.97 8.94
N THR A 323 -20.48 -16.64 7.93
CA THR A 323 -19.23 -15.91 8.08
C THR A 323 -19.47 -14.41 7.91
N GLU A 324 -19.30 -13.62 8.98
CA GLU A 324 -19.65 -12.19 9.02
C GLU A 324 -19.04 -11.38 7.86
N ALA A 325 -17.80 -11.68 7.47
CA ALA A 325 -17.12 -10.98 6.38
C ALA A 325 -17.60 -11.37 4.97
N LEU A 326 -18.34 -12.48 4.83
CA LEU A 326 -18.72 -13.09 3.54
C LEU A 326 -20.23 -13.23 3.36
N LYS A 327 -21.02 -12.95 4.41
CA LYS A 327 -22.46 -13.22 4.43
C LYS A 327 -23.23 -12.51 3.32
N ASP A 328 -22.76 -11.32 2.93
CA ASP A 328 -23.41 -10.48 1.91
C ASP A 328 -22.83 -10.66 0.51
N VAL A 329 -21.75 -11.46 0.36
CA VAL A 329 -21.14 -11.71 -0.95
C VAL A 329 -22.11 -12.51 -1.83
N PRO A 330 -22.43 -12.04 -3.05
CA PRO A 330 -23.28 -12.77 -3.98
C PRO A 330 -22.68 -14.16 -4.30
N VAL A 331 -23.52 -15.20 -4.23
CA VAL A 331 -23.13 -16.58 -4.57
C VAL A 331 -23.98 -17.07 -5.72
N VAL A 332 -23.36 -17.37 -6.85
CA VAL A 332 -24.00 -17.96 -8.03
C VAL A 332 -23.60 -19.43 -8.12
N MET A 333 -24.59 -20.31 -8.01
CA MET A 333 -24.37 -21.76 -8.09
C MET A 333 -24.22 -22.22 -9.54
N LEU A 334 -23.11 -22.88 -9.87
CA LEU A 334 -22.91 -23.51 -11.16
C LEU A 334 -23.44 -24.95 -11.09
N THR A 335 -24.43 -25.27 -11.92
CA THR A 335 -25.12 -26.57 -11.87
C THR A 335 -25.08 -27.29 -13.21
N GLY A 336 -24.82 -28.60 -13.22
CA GLY A 336 -25.04 -29.44 -14.40
C GLY A 336 -26.51 -29.88 -14.61
N ARG A 337 -27.41 -29.52 -13.68
CA ARG A 337 -28.83 -29.94 -13.64
C ARG A 337 -29.73 -28.71 -13.49
N ASP A 338 -30.73 -28.57 -14.36
CA ASP A 338 -31.67 -27.44 -14.34
C ASP A 338 -33.05 -27.82 -13.76
N GLY A 339 -33.05 -28.61 -12.69
CA GLY A 339 -34.28 -29.08 -12.02
C GLY A 339 -34.87 -28.04 -11.07
N LEU A 340 -36.20 -27.96 -10.98
CA LEU A 340 -36.92 -27.10 -10.01
C LEU A 340 -36.46 -27.35 -8.56
N VAL A 341 -36.14 -28.60 -8.21
CA VAL A 341 -35.69 -29.01 -6.88
C VAL A 341 -34.33 -28.41 -6.52
N ASP A 342 -33.39 -28.38 -7.46
CA ASP A 342 -32.04 -27.82 -7.23
C ASP A 342 -32.09 -26.31 -7.03
N ARG A 343 -32.98 -25.61 -7.76
CA ARG A 343 -33.21 -24.18 -7.58
C ARG A 343 -33.76 -23.83 -6.20
N ILE A 344 -34.70 -24.63 -5.70
CA ILE A 344 -35.25 -24.46 -4.34
C ILE A 344 -34.15 -24.70 -3.30
N ARG A 345 -33.34 -25.76 -3.46
CA ARG A 345 -32.22 -26.07 -2.55
C ARG A 345 -31.16 -24.97 -2.54
N ALA A 346 -30.77 -24.45 -3.70
CA ALA A 346 -29.82 -23.34 -3.82
C ALA A 346 -30.31 -22.11 -3.05
N ARG A 347 -31.58 -21.74 -3.24
CA ARG A 347 -32.18 -20.59 -2.55
C ARG A 347 -32.24 -20.81 -1.03
N MET A 348 -32.58 -22.02 -0.58
CA MET A 348 -32.57 -22.38 0.85
C MET A 348 -31.16 -22.38 1.46
N ALA A 349 -30.12 -22.63 0.67
CA ALA A 349 -28.72 -22.54 1.10
C ALA A 349 -28.20 -21.09 1.16
N GLY A 350 -28.98 -20.12 0.66
CA GLY A 350 -28.61 -18.70 0.61
C GLY A 350 -27.92 -18.29 -0.68
N ALA A 351 -27.97 -19.10 -1.75
CA ALA A 351 -27.46 -18.70 -3.05
C ALA A 351 -28.29 -17.52 -3.60
N THR A 352 -27.59 -16.58 -4.24
CA THR A 352 -28.18 -15.42 -4.88
C THR A 352 -28.86 -15.82 -6.19
N GLU A 353 -28.19 -16.67 -6.97
CA GLU A 353 -28.68 -17.17 -8.27
C GLU A 353 -28.00 -18.49 -8.65
N TYR A 354 -28.33 -19.03 -9.81
CA TYR A 354 -27.70 -20.20 -10.40
C TYR A 354 -27.42 -19.97 -11.89
N LEU A 355 -26.44 -20.71 -12.41
CA LEU A 355 -26.07 -20.74 -13.82
C LEU A 355 -25.89 -22.21 -14.26
N THR A 356 -26.60 -22.61 -15.30
CA THR A 356 -26.54 -23.98 -15.82
C THR A 356 -25.27 -24.19 -16.66
N LYS A 357 -24.59 -25.32 -16.46
CA LYS A 357 -23.47 -25.79 -17.27
C LYS A 357 -24.00 -26.64 -18.44
N PRO A 358 -23.46 -26.50 -19.66
CA PRO A 358 -22.47 -25.51 -20.07
C PRO A 358 -23.08 -24.10 -20.21
N PHE A 359 -22.31 -23.08 -19.83
CA PHE A 359 -22.68 -21.68 -19.99
C PHE A 359 -21.86 -21.01 -21.10
N THR A 360 -22.45 -19.98 -21.71
CA THR A 360 -21.80 -19.13 -22.69
C THR A 360 -20.98 -18.02 -22.01
N PRO A 361 -19.97 -17.43 -22.70
CA PRO A 361 -19.26 -16.26 -22.20
C PRO A 361 -20.19 -15.09 -21.85
N GLN A 362 -21.23 -14.85 -22.65
CA GLN A 362 -22.18 -13.76 -22.44
C GLN A 362 -23.00 -13.94 -21.16
N GLU A 363 -23.46 -15.16 -20.87
CA GLU A 363 -24.21 -15.45 -19.63
C GLU A 363 -23.36 -15.22 -18.39
N LEU A 364 -22.10 -15.70 -18.42
CA LEU A 364 -21.17 -15.53 -17.31
C LEU A 364 -20.83 -14.05 -17.07
N LEU A 365 -20.56 -13.30 -18.15
CA LEU A 365 -20.26 -11.87 -18.07
C LEU A 365 -21.45 -11.05 -17.56
N SER A 366 -22.66 -11.35 -18.03
CA SER A 366 -23.88 -10.67 -17.58
C SER A 366 -24.12 -10.84 -16.08
N LEU A 367 -23.82 -12.04 -15.54
CA LEU A 367 -23.89 -12.31 -14.11
C LEU A 367 -22.82 -11.53 -13.33
N ALA A 368 -21.57 -11.55 -13.80
CA ALA A 368 -20.49 -10.81 -13.18
C ALA A 368 -20.78 -9.31 -13.12
N GLU A 369 -21.25 -8.72 -14.22
CA GLU A 369 -21.59 -7.29 -14.28
C GLU A 369 -22.71 -6.91 -13.31
N ARG A 370 -23.75 -7.74 -13.21
CA ARG A 370 -24.91 -7.46 -12.33
C ARG A 370 -24.52 -7.45 -10.85
N PHE A 371 -23.70 -8.40 -10.42
CA PHE A 371 -23.39 -8.58 -9.01
C PHE A 371 -22.18 -7.78 -8.52
N THR A 372 -21.23 -7.45 -9.40
CA THR A 372 -20.07 -6.64 -9.03
C THR A 372 -20.32 -5.13 -9.11
N ARG A 373 -21.30 -4.66 -9.92
CA ARG A 373 -21.62 -3.24 -10.06
C ARG A 373 -22.51 -2.68 -8.94
N THR A 374 -23.20 -3.54 -8.19
CA THR A 374 -24.18 -3.12 -7.17
C THR A 374 -23.54 -2.69 -5.84
N ALA A 375 -22.35 -3.19 -5.49
CA ALA A 375 -21.64 -2.79 -4.26
C ALA A 375 -21.16 -1.32 -4.26
N ALA A 376 -21.01 -0.69 -5.44
CA ALA A 376 -20.55 0.69 -5.55
C ALA A 376 -21.64 1.75 -5.23
N MET A 377 -22.93 1.39 -5.22
CA MET A 377 -24.03 2.35 -4.98
C MET A 377 -24.51 2.40 -3.52
N GLU A 378 -24.22 1.39 -2.70
CA GLU A 378 -24.72 1.34 -1.31
C GLU A 378 -23.83 2.06 -0.28
N SER A 379 -22.68 2.60 -0.69
CA SER A 379 -21.77 3.38 0.17
C SER A 379 -22.02 4.91 0.13
N HIS A 380 -23.07 5.36 -0.56
CA HIS A 380 -23.43 6.79 -0.70
C HIS A 380 -24.93 7.06 -0.46
N SER A 381 -25.60 6.31 0.42
CA SER A 381 -26.99 6.62 0.83
C SER A 381 -27.14 6.85 2.31
#